data_AF-A0A2I0UNG6-F1
#
_entry.id   AF-A0A2I0UNG6-F1
#
_cell.length_a   1.000
_cell.length_b   1.000
_cell.length_c   1.000
_cell.angle_alpha   90.00
_cell.angle_beta   90.00
_cell.angle_gamma   90.00
#
_symmetry.space_group_name_H-M   'P 1'
#
loop_
_entity.id
_entity.type
_entity.pdbx_description
1 polymer ?
#
loop_
_entity_poly.entity_id
_entity_poly.type
_entity_poly.pdbx_seq_one_letter_code
_entity_poly.pdbx_strand_id
1 'polypeptide(L)'
;MKQLILDAISRHTKDKKVISSSQHGATKRKSCSTNLITFYNEVIGSIDEGRAVDIVYLDFSKTFDHVSHKIFVERLLKYELDEHTHFLSL
;
A
#
# COMPACT_ATOMS: atom_id res chain seq x y z
N MET A 1 -15.04 17.04 -1.10
CA MET A 1 -13.59 17.24 -1.37
C MET A 1 -12.76 16.01 -1.01
N LYS A 2 -12.70 15.55 0.25
CA LYS A 2 -11.88 14.37 0.65
C LYS A 2 -12.13 13.11 -0.18
N GLN A 3 -13.39 12.75 -0.42
CA GLN A 3 -13.75 11.57 -1.22
C GLN A 3 -13.24 11.67 -2.68
N LEU A 4 -13.30 12.85 -3.28
CA LEU A 4 -12.81 13.09 -4.64
C LEU A 4 -11.28 12.89 -4.72
N ILE A 5 -10.56 13.39 -3.71
CA ILE A 5 -9.10 13.21 -3.60
C ILE A 5 -8.77 11.72 -3.42
N LEU A 6 -9.48 11.01 -2.55
CA LEU A 6 -9.30 9.57 -2.35
C LEU A 6 -9.57 8.78 -3.63
N ASP A 7 -10.61 9.10 -4.39
CA ASP A 7 -10.93 8.42 -5.63
C ASP A 7 -9.94 8.75 -6.76
N ALA A 8 -9.37 9.97 -6.78
CA ALA A 8 -8.27 10.32 -7.67
C ALA A 8 -7.00 9.51 -7.33
N ILE A 9 -6.60 9.48 -6.06
CA ILE A 9 -5.45 8.69 -5.58
C ILE A 9 -5.65 7.21 -5.87
N SER A 10 -6.84 6.67 -5.60
CA SER A 10 -7.13 5.25 -5.78
C SER A 10 -7.07 4.83 -7.25
N ARG A 11 -7.54 5.67 -8.17
CA ARG A 11 -7.38 5.42 -9.62
C ARG A 11 -5.92 5.48 -10.02
N HIS A 12 -5.24 6.55 -9.62
CA HIS A 12 -3.85 6.79 -9.98
C HIS A 12 -2.91 5.66 -9.53
N THR A 13 -3.03 5.26 -8.26
CA THR A 13 -2.23 4.17 -7.67
C THR A 13 -2.47 2.83 -8.34
N LYS A 14 -3.69 2.59 -8.86
CA LYS A 14 -4.04 1.39 -9.61
C LYS A 14 -3.44 1.42 -11.02
N ASP A 15 -3.57 2.52 -11.74
CA ASP A 15 -3.14 2.65 -13.14
C ASP A 15 -1.61 2.61 -13.26
N LYS A 16 -0.91 3.31 -12.35
CA LYS A 16 0.57 3.30 -12.29
C LYS A 16 1.16 2.11 -11.54
N LYS A 17 0.33 1.16 -11.06
CA LYS A 17 0.75 -0.02 -10.29
C LYS A 17 1.69 0.33 -9.12
N VAL A 18 1.41 1.43 -8.44
CA VAL A 18 2.21 1.93 -7.31
C VAL A 18 2.10 0.97 -6.11
N ILE A 19 0.92 0.36 -5.95
CA ILE A 19 0.61 -0.58 -4.89
C ILE A 19 0.93 -2.01 -5.35
N SER A 20 1.72 -2.74 -4.55
CA SER A 20 2.04 -4.15 -4.79
C SER A 20 0.78 -5.03 -4.82
N SER A 21 0.79 -6.09 -5.63
CA SER A 21 -0.25 -7.12 -5.61
C SER A 21 -0.35 -7.84 -4.26
N SER A 22 0.73 -7.90 -3.48
CA SER A 22 0.73 -8.45 -2.12
C SER A 22 0.13 -7.50 -1.07
N GLN A 23 0.00 -6.21 -1.36
CA GLN A 23 -0.58 -5.25 -0.41
C GLN A 23 -2.09 -5.48 -0.29
N HIS A 24 -2.53 -5.74 0.94
CA HIS A 24 -3.93 -5.95 1.29
C HIS A 24 -4.54 -4.78 2.07
N GLY A 25 -3.72 -4.08 2.86
CA GLY A 25 -4.15 -2.90 3.61
C GLY A 25 -4.63 -1.78 2.69
N ALA A 26 -5.70 -1.10 3.10
CA ALA A 26 -6.30 0.06 2.41
C ALA A 26 -6.58 -0.15 0.90
N THR A 27 -6.76 -1.40 0.46
CA THR A 27 -7.00 -1.74 -0.95
C THR A 27 -8.42 -2.27 -1.14
N LYS A 28 -9.15 -1.73 -2.13
CA LYS A 28 -10.51 -2.19 -2.44
C LYS A 28 -10.50 -3.69 -2.77
N ARG A 29 -11.48 -4.43 -2.24
CA ARG A 29 -11.70 -5.88 -2.45
C ARG A 29 -10.63 -6.81 -1.87
N LYS A 30 -9.72 -6.31 -1.03
CA LYS A 30 -8.77 -7.12 -0.26
C LYS A 30 -9.05 -6.97 1.23
N SER A 31 -8.89 -8.04 1.99
CA SER A 31 -9.14 -8.06 3.44
C SER A 31 -8.00 -8.71 4.20
N CYS A 32 -8.06 -8.66 5.53
CA CYS A 32 -7.13 -9.39 6.39
C CYS A 32 -7.22 -10.92 6.15
N SER A 33 -8.44 -11.43 5.94
CA SER A 33 -8.64 -12.87 5.65
C SER A 33 -8.01 -13.27 4.32
N THR A 34 -8.18 -12.49 3.25
CA THR A 34 -7.55 -12.82 1.97
C THR A 34 -6.03 -12.72 2.06
N ASN A 35 -5.50 -11.78 2.86
CA ASN A 35 -4.07 -11.66 3.12
C ASN A 35 -3.51 -12.94 3.77
N LEU A 36 -4.18 -13.44 4.81
CA LEU A 36 -3.80 -14.68 5.48
C LEU A 36 -3.86 -15.89 4.53
N ILE A 37 -4.93 -16.00 3.73
CA ILE A 37 -5.07 -17.09 2.75
C ILE A 37 -3.91 -17.05 1.73
N THR A 38 -3.63 -15.89 1.15
CA THR A 38 -2.53 -15.74 0.19
C THR A 38 -1.18 -16.07 0.82
N PHE A 39 -0.93 -15.59 2.04
CA PHE A 39 0.29 -15.88 2.79
C PHE A 39 0.48 -17.37 3.05
N TYR A 40 -0.53 -18.06 3.59
CA TYR A 40 -0.42 -19.49 3.89
C TYR A 40 -0.26 -20.33 2.62
N ASN A 41 -0.92 -19.96 1.52
CA ASN A 41 -0.72 -20.65 0.25
C ASN A 41 0.74 -20.58 -0.24
N GLU A 42 1.40 -19.42 -0.07
CA GLU A 42 2.80 -19.24 -0.44
C GLU A 42 3.76 -20.03 0.48
N VAL A 43 3.49 -20.03 1.78
CA VAL A 43 4.24 -20.81 2.77
C VAL A 43 4.10 -22.31 2.51
N ILE A 44 2.87 -22.80 2.37
CA ILE A 44 2.58 -24.22 2.11
C ILE A 44 3.22 -24.66 0.80
N GLY A 45 3.07 -23.88 -0.29
CA GLY A 45 3.70 -24.22 -1.57
C GLY A 45 5.22 -24.29 -1.47
N SER A 46 5.86 -23.44 -0.66
CA SER A 46 7.30 -23.52 -0.43
C SER A 46 7.72 -24.74 0.39
N ILE A 47 6.92 -25.13 1.37
CA ILE A 47 7.15 -26.34 2.17
C ILE A 47 6.99 -27.60 1.30
N ASP A 48 5.96 -27.66 0.46
CA ASP A 48 5.71 -28.77 -0.46
C ASP A 48 6.87 -28.96 -1.46
N GLU A 49 7.51 -27.86 -1.86
CA GLU A 49 8.70 -27.85 -2.71
C GLU A 49 10.01 -28.14 -1.93
N GLY A 50 9.92 -28.42 -0.63
CA GLY A 50 11.05 -28.76 0.23
C GLY A 50 11.94 -27.56 0.61
N ARG A 51 11.48 -26.32 0.42
CA ARG A 51 12.22 -25.12 0.85
C ARG A 51 12.01 -24.84 2.33
N ALA A 52 13.08 -24.40 2.99
CA ALA A 52 12.98 -23.77 4.29
C ALA A 52 12.26 -22.41 4.17
N VAL A 53 11.41 -22.10 5.15
CA VAL A 53 10.64 -20.85 5.21
C VAL A 53 10.84 -20.20 6.57
N ASP A 54 11.28 -18.95 6.57
CA ASP A 54 11.37 -18.09 7.76
C ASP A 54 10.44 -16.88 7.58
N ILE A 55 9.83 -16.42 8.67
CA ILE A 55 8.84 -15.33 8.65
C ILE A 55 9.28 -14.20 9.58
N VAL A 56 9.31 -12.97 9.07
CA VAL A 56 9.59 -11.76 9.85
C VAL A 56 8.34 -10.89 9.89
N TYR A 57 7.79 -10.70 11.09
CA TYR A 57 6.68 -9.78 11.32
C TYR A 57 7.21 -8.40 11.69
N LEU A 58 6.84 -7.38 10.90
CA LEU A 58 7.18 -5.99 11.14
C LEU A 58 5.90 -5.22 11.46
N ASP A 59 5.96 -4.37 12.49
CA ASP A 59 4.90 -3.44 12.83
C ASP A 59 5.51 -2.06 13.13
N PHE A 60 4.77 -1.02 12.77
CA PHE A 60 5.14 0.37 13.04
C PHE A 60 4.07 0.97 13.94
N SER A 61 4.46 1.34 15.17
CA SER A 61 3.57 2.07 16.05
C SER A 61 3.19 3.41 15.41
N LYS A 62 1.89 3.71 15.33
CA LYS A 62 1.37 5.04 14.91
C LYS A 62 2.04 5.59 13.64
N THR A 63 2.08 4.80 12.58
CA THR A 63 2.76 5.13 11.31
C THR A 63 2.52 6.57 10.82
N PHE A 64 1.27 7.03 10.82
CA PHE A 64 0.93 8.36 10.33
C PHE A 64 1.42 9.50 11.22
N ASP A 65 1.66 9.26 12.51
CA ASP A 65 2.18 10.27 13.44
C ASP A 65 3.70 10.44 13.28
N HIS A 66 4.40 9.39 12.82
CA HIS A 66 5.86 9.37 12.70
C HIS A 66 6.38 9.61 11.28
N VAL A 67 5.54 9.50 10.25
CA VAL A 67 5.95 9.76 8.86
C VAL A 67 6.25 11.26 8.66
N SER A 68 7.46 11.57 8.18
CA SER A 68 7.83 12.95 7.82
C SER A 68 6.91 13.50 6.73
N HIS A 69 6.28 14.65 6.99
CA HIS A 69 5.44 15.34 6.01
C HIS A 69 6.19 15.65 4.71
N LYS A 70 7.46 16.04 4.78
CA LYS A 70 8.29 16.31 3.58
C LYS A 70 8.40 15.06 2.71
N ILE A 71 8.79 13.93 3.32
CA ILE A 71 8.93 12.66 2.59
C ILE A 71 7.59 12.22 2.01
N PHE A 72 6.50 12.35 2.78
CA PHE A 72 5.18 11.98 2.32
C PHE A 72 4.73 12.78 1.09
N VAL A 73 4.90 14.10 1.12
CA VAL A 73 4.57 15.00 -0.01
C VAL A 73 5.44 14.70 -1.22
N GLU A 74 6.76 14.54 -1.05
CA GLU A 74 7.67 14.18 -2.15
C GLU A 74 7.27 12.85 -2.81
N ARG A 75 6.82 11.87 -2.01
CA ARG A 75 6.29 10.60 -2.53
C ARG A 75 5.00 10.80 -3.32
N LEU A 76 4.06 11.60 -2.83
CA LEU A 76 2.81 11.88 -3.54
C LEU A 76 3.07 12.59 -4.89
N LEU A 77 3.96 13.59 -4.89
CA LEU A 77 4.33 14.34 -6.09
C LEU A 77 5.07 13.46 -7.10
N LYS A 78 5.97 12.58 -6.65
CA LYS A 78 6.70 11.64 -7.52
C LYS A 78 5.74 10.74 -8.32
N TYR A 79 4.63 10.35 -7.73
CA TYR A 79 3.66 9.52 -8.44
C TYR A 79 2.68 10.36 -9.26
N GLU A 80 2.76 11.69 -9.32
CA GLU A 80 1.90 12.60 -10.10
C GLU A 80 0.40 12.36 -9.90
N LEU A 81 -0.10 12.71 -8.71
CA LEU A 81 -1.48 13.22 -8.67
C LEU A 81 -1.47 14.50 -9.52
N ASP A 82 -2.12 14.44 -10.67
CA ASP A 82 -2.22 15.46 -11.72
C ASP A 82 -2.03 16.92 -11.24
N GLU A 83 -1.38 17.73 -12.08
CA GLU A 83 -0.85 19.10 -11.85
C GLU A 83 -1.87 20.14 -11.34
N HIS A 84 -3.12 19.78 -11.10
CA HIS A 84 -4.10 20.64 -10.44
C HIS A 84 -3.95 20.73 -8.92
N THR A 85 -2.92 20.13 -8.33
CA THR A 85 -2.63 20.23 -6.88
C THR A 85 -1.88 21.52 -6.52
N HIS A 86 -2.35 22.67 -7.02
CA HIS A 86 -1.99 24.00 -6.51
C HIS A 86 -2.69 24.32 -5.17
N PHE A 87 -3.46 23.37 -4.61
CA PHE A 87 -4.29 23.58 -3.40
C PHE A 87 -3.66 23.08 -2.09
N LEU A 88 -2.42 22.57 -2.10
CA LEU A 88 -1.74 22.11 -0.87
C LEU A 88 -0.68 23.08 -0.34
N SER A 89 -0.66 24.33 -0.81
CA SER A 89 0.23 25.39 -0.31
C SER A 89 -0.49 26.50 0.46
N LEU A 90 -1.46 26.15 1.32
CA LEU A 90 -2.05 27.04 2.33
C LEU A 90 -2.12 26.32 3.69
#